data_AF-V6IAN1-F1
#
_entry.id   AF-V6IAN1-F1
#
_cell.length_a   1.000
_cell.length_b   1.000
_cell.length_c   1.000
_cell.angle_alpha   90.00
_cell.angle_beta   90.00
_cell.angle_gamma   90.00
#
_symmetry.space_group_name_H-M   'P 1'
#
loop_
_entity.id
_entity.type
_entity.pdbx_description
1 polymer ?
#
loop_
_entity_poly.entity_id
_entity_poly.type
_entity_poly.pdbx_seq_one_letter_code
_entity_poly.pdbx_strand_id
1 'polypeptide(L)'
;MIAAAGKGTRAYPRTTYIPKPLFEFQGKTILERNVELMQSTFRVKKIYIIVGHLKEMVLSEIEKIRKNHQNVEIISSPWTTKGLASDIASLESQIRSPFITILGDEFYFHPDHKKFIQTFRKHPKLIASIGVQKTTLLSRIRKNYSVELKGDRILELVEKPSDPPNNLLGLGSYLFTPAYFEYFKQTPPSAKNGIIEITDVIDLMAKKSRKVFATELDVEYFNINSMQDYHHAVYEIRNEEFARFKTTLIVPTKNNERSIADVIVDFRGKVDEILVVDFGSTDKTLEIAKKEKAKVLSFKTEGGENHFGKQIREGIRAASGDIAIIITPDGSYRSKDYPKLLEYLKDSDMVIGTRTTRQMIEQGSNLLPGVRVVNLILGKLIEVFWWGMEPRFTDAMCSYFAIWKDSYSKIEPDLEMNDRRIIPELMMETVRSYMRCIEIPISYYRPIESVPKNTTREFLSIVRLMLKKKWFGN
;
A
#
# COMPACT_ATOMS: atom_id res chain seq x y z
N MET A 1 -6.63 11.97 21.52
CA MET A 1 -5.51 12.69 20.90
C MET A 1 -4.80 11.74 19.96
N ILE A 2 -4.55 12.17 18.72
CA ILE A 2 -3.78 11.40 17.73
C ILE A 2 -2.43 12.08 17.52
N ALA A 3 -1.34 11.34 17.63
CA ALA A 3 0.00 11.87 17.43
C ALA A 3 0.45 11.73 15.96
N ALA A 4 0.29 12.78 15.16
CA ALA A 4 0.54 12.76 13.71
C ALA A 4 1.76 13.62 13.28
N ALA A 5 2.71 13.88 14.19
CA ALA A 5 3.71 14.94 14.02
C ALA A 5 5.14 14.51 13.67
N GLY A 6 5.45 13.21 13.72
CA GLY A 6 6.82 12.71 13.61
C GLY A 6 7.48 12.93 12.24
N LYS A 7 8.78 13.28 12.23
CA LYS A 7 9.60 13.51 11.02
C LYS A 7 9.82 12.29 10.12
N GLY A 8 9.58 11.06 10.62
CA GLY A 8 9.66 9.85 9.82
C GLY A 8 11.01 9.57 9.15
N THR A 9 12.13 9.95 9.78
CA THR A 9 13.49 9.89 9.21
C THR A 9 13.95 8.49 8.75
N ARG A 10 13.30 7.42 9.22
CA ARG A 10 13.63 6.01 8.91
C ARG A 10 12.84 5.41 7.72
N ALA A 11 11.81 6.09 7.22
CA ALA A 11 11.03 5.69 6.03
C ALA A 11 11.42 6.52 4.78
N TYR A 12 12.66 7.00 4.77
CA TYR A 12 13.28 7.65 3.63
C TYR A 12 13.31 6.69 2.43
N PRO A 13 13.07 7.13 1.18
CA PRO A 13 12.86 8.52 0.74
C PRO A 13 11.40 9.01 0.77
N ARG A 14 10.40 8.13 0.97
CA ARG A 14 8.98 8.51 0.80
C ARG A 14 8.44 9.42 1.91
N THR A 15 8.99 9.40 3.12
CA THR A 15 8.65 10.38 4.19
C THR A 15 9.20 11.79 3.97
N THR A 16 10.00 11.99 2.92
CA THR A 16 10.25 13.31 2.34
C THR A 16 8.96 13.90 1.75
N TYR A 17 8.04 13.04 1.30
CA TYR A 17 6.88 13.40 0.50
C TYR A 17 5.53 12.99 1.10
N ILE A 18 5.45 11.97 1.97
CA ILE A 18 4.19 11.51 2.60
C ILE A 18 4.41 11.32 4.12
N PRO A 19 3.70 12.07 4.99
CA PRO A 19 3.69 11.81 6.42
C PRO A 19 3.18 10.41 6.73
N LYS A 20 3.80 9.69 7.68
CA LYS A 20 3.40 8.31 8.04
C LYS A 20 1.89 8.14 8.32
N PRO A 21 1.19 9.05 9.02
CA PRO A 21 -0.24 8.92 9.25
C PRO A 21 -1.10 8.95 7.97
N LEU A 22 -0.52 9.40 6.86
CA LEU A 22 -1.20 9.48 5.57
C LEU A 22 -0.92 8.25 4.68
N PHE A 23 -0.24 7.22 5.18
CA PHE A 23 -0.21 5.94 4.48
C PHE A 23 -1.63 5.39 4.38
N GLU A 24 -1.96 4.90 3.18
CA GLU A 24 -3.32 4.44 2.86
C GLU A 24 -3.40 2.92 2.87
N PHE A 25 -4.47 2.40 3.45
CA PHE A 25 -4.86 1.00 3.37
C PHE A 25 -6.31 0.95 2.92
N GLN A 26 -6.60 0.26 1.81
CA GLN A 26 -7.95 0.11 1.24
C GLN A 26 -8.70 1.46 1.10
N GLY A 27 -8.01 2.47 0.54
CA GLY A 27 -8.59 3.79 0.28
C GLY A 27 -8.71 4.74 1.47
N LYS A 28 -8.28 4.36 2.68
CA LYS A 28 -8.30 5.22 3.88
C LYS A 28 -6.92 5.38 4.49
N THR A 29 -6.62 6.59 4.96
CA THR A 29 -5.36 6.86 5.68
C THR A 29 -5.35 6.24 7.09
N ILE A 30 -4.16 5.97 7.65
CA ILE A 30 -4.03 5.57 9.06
C ILE A 30 -4.70 6.63 9.97
N LEU A 31 -4.55 7.90 9.64
CA LEU A 31 -5.16 9.01 10.36
C LEU A 31 -6.70 8.92 10.36
N GLU A 32 -7.32 8.75 9.19
CA GLU A 32 -8.78 8.60 9.08
C GLU A 32 -9.27 7.39 9.88
N ARG A 33 -8.60 6.24 9.77
CA ARG A 33 -8.94 5.03 10.53
C ARG A 33 -8.84 5.23 12.04
N ASN A 34 -7.85 5.99 12.51
CA ASN A 34 -7.72 6.33 13.93
C ASN A 34 -8.84 7.28 14.39
N VAL A 35 -9.29 8.21 13.53
CA VAL A 35 -10.47 9.05 13.82
C VAL A 35 -11.74 8.19 13.88
N GLU A 36 -11.92 7.25 12.95
CA GLU A 36 -13.03 6.29 12.96
C GLU A 36 -13.05 5.45 14.22
N LEU A 37 -11.90 4.97 14.67
CA LEU A 37 -11.75 4.23 15.90
C LEU A 37 -12.15 5.08 17.13
N MET A 38 -11.67 6.33 17.19
CA MET A 38 -12.06 7.28 18.24
C MET A 38 -13.56 7.57 18.27
N GLN A 39 -14.17 7.76 17.10
CA GLN A 39 -15.59 8.09 16.98
C GLN A 39 -16.49 6.88 17.25
N SER A 40 -16.26 5.75 16.58
CA SER A 40 -17.15 4.58 16.62
C SER A 40 -17.02 3.78 17.91
N THR A 41 -15.79 3.54 18.37
CA THR A 41 -15.51 2.68 19.52
C THR A 41 -15.58 3.46 20.81
N PHE A 42 -14.89 4.60 20.89
CA PHE A 42 -14.80 5.39 22.12
C PHE A 42 -15.89 6.46 22.24
N ARG A 43 -16.62 6.76 21.15
CA ARG A 43 -17.69 7.77 21.12
C ARG A 43 -17.21 9.14 21.61
N VAL A 44 -15.97 9.50 21.28
CA VAL A 44 -15.42 10.80 21.66
C VAL A 44 -16.11 11.91 20.88
N LYS A 45 -16.35 13.05 21.53
CA LYS A 45 -16.91 14.25 20.89
C LYS A 45 -15.85 15.17 20.32
N LYS A 46 -14.61 15.05 20.79
CA LYS A 46 -13.49 15.93 20.45
C LYS A 46 -12.22 15.13 20.24
N ILE A 47 -11.54 15.37 19.13
CA ILE A 47 -10.27 14.73 18.77
C ILE A 47 -9.23 15.84 18.55
N TYR A 48 -8.15 15.80 19.33
CA TYR A 48 -6.97 16.62 19.10
C TYR A 48 -5.97 15.84 18.24
N ILE A 49 -5.49 16.42 17.14
CA ILE A 49 -4.47 15.82 16.27
C ILE A 49 -3.22 16.69 16.34
N ILE A 50 -2.11 16.13 16.81
CA ILE A 50 -0.82 16.84 16.86
C ILE A 50 -0.19 16.79 15.48
N VAL A 51 0.09 17.96 14.90
CA VAL A 51 0.61 18.11 13.54
C VAL A 51 1.97 18.79 13.56
N GLY A 52 2.93 18.21 12.82
CA GLY A 52 4.34 18.63 12.81
C GLY A 52 4.95 18.58 11.41
N HIS A 53 5.75 17.55 11.14
CA HIS A 53 6.39 17.35 9.82
C HIS A 53 5.37 17.28 8.69
N LEU A 54 5.67 17.93 7.54
CA LEU A 54 4.78 18.00 6.37
C LEU A 54 3.34 18.43 6.72
N LYS A 55 3.22 19.40 7.63
CA LYS A 55 1.97 19.91 8.21
C LYS A 55 0.85 20.14 7.20
N GLU A 56 1.15 20.78 6.08
CA GLU A 56 0.12 21.15 5.08
C GLU A 56 -0.60 19.92 4.50
N MET A 57 0.11 18.81 4.30
CA MET A 57 -0.51 17.56 3.83
C MET A 57 -1.42 16.96 4.90
N VAL A 58 -0.97 16.94 6.15
CA VAL A 58 -1.77 16.42 7.27
C VAL A 58 -3.01 17.29 7.50
N LEU A 59 -2.88 18.61 7.41
CA LEU A 59 -4.01 19.54 7.50
C LEU A 59 -5.02 19.33 6.37
N SER A 60 -4.55 19.18 5.12
CA SER A 60 -5.41 18.87 3.98
C SER A 60 -6.20 17.58 4.20
N GLU A 61 -5.55 16.53 4.72
CA GLU A 61 -6.23 15.30 5.09
C GLU A 61 -7.25 15.51 6.22
N ILE A 62 -6.90 16.26 7.26
CA ILE A 62 -7.83 16.59 8.35
C ILE A 62 -9.10 17.27 7.82
N GLU A 63 -8.98 18.19 6.86
CA GLU A 63 -10.16 18.83 6.25
C GLU A 63 -11.03 17.83 5.49
N LYS A 64 -10.44 16.85 4.79
CA LYS A 64 -11.21 15.77 4.15
C LYS A 64 -11.94 14.92 5.20
N ILE A 65 -11.23 14.49 6.24
CA ILE A 65 -11.80 13.69 7.33
C ILE A 65 -12.96 14.44 8.01
N ARG A 66 -12.81 15.74 8.28
CA ARG A 66 -13.88 16.57 8.87
C ARG A 66 -15.17 16.56 8.04
N LYS A 67 -15.08 16.57 6.71
CA LYS A 67 -16.25 16.51 5.82
C LYS A 67 -17.00 15.19 5.98
N ASN A 68 -16.28 14.08 6.15
CA ASN A 68 -16.82 12.73 6.30
C ASN A 68 -17.28 12.42 7.73
N HIS A 69 -16.72 13.07 8.75
CA HIS A 69 -16.95 12.79 10.16
C HIS A 69 -17.51 13.98 10.96
N GLN A 70 -18.65 14.52 10.52
CA GLN A 70 -19.25 15.75 11.08
C GLN A 70 -19.71 15.64 12.56
N ASN A 71 -19.87 14.41 13.08
CA ASN A 71 -20.31 14.17 14.46
C ASN A 71 -19.19 14.27 15.50
N VAL A 72 -17.95 14.63 15.11
CA VAL A 72 -16.81 14.78 16.01
C VAL A 72 -16.05 16.08 15.71
N GLU A 73 -15.72 16.85 16.74
CA GLU A 73 -14.93 18.06 16.61
C GLU A 73 -13.44 17.70 16.50
N ILE A 74 -12.84 17.91 15.32
CA ILE A 74 -11.43 17.61 15.07
C ILE A 74 -10.60 18.90 15.13
N ILE A 75 -9.63 18.96 16.04
CA ILE A 75 -8.79 20.14 16.31
C ILE A 75 -7.33 19.77 16.06
N SER A 76 -6.65 20.53 15.20
CA SER A 76 -5.20 20.42 15.01
C SER A 76 -4.44 21.18 16.09
N SER A 77 -3.37 20.61 16.63
CA SER A 77 -2.49 21.24 17.62
C SER A 77 -1.03 21.15 17.18
N PRO A 78 -0.19 22.15 17.51
CA PRO A 78 1.20 22.19 17.04
C PRO A 78 2.06 21.13 17.74
N TRP A 79 3.02 20.59 17.00
CA TRP A 79 4.05 19.69 17.53
C TRP A 79 5.02 20.42 18.44
N THR A 80 5.26 19.89 19.64
CA THR A 80 6.16 20.52 20.62
C THR A 80 7.64 20.30 20.30
N THR A 81 7.97 19.32 19.45
CA THR A 81 9.33 18.83 19.18
C THR A 81 10.06 18.22 20.40
N LYS A 82 9.39 18.10 21.56
CA LYS A 82 9.93 17.60 22.82
C LYS A 82 9.39 16.20 23.19
N GLY A 83 9.08 15.39 22.18
CA GLY A 83 8.56 14.04 22.35
C GLY A 83 7.06 13.94 22.62
N LEU A 84 6.53 12.73 22.50
CA LEU A 84 5.10 12.44 22.63
C LEU A 84 4.53 12.85 24.00
N ALA A 85 5.30 12.65 25.07
CA ALA A 85 4.83 12.96 26.41
C ALA A 85 4.52 14.46 26.56
N SER A 86 5.40 15.31 26.02
CA SER A 86 5.23 16.76 25.94
C SER A 86 4.08 17.17 25.03
N ASP A 87 3.87 16.45 23.91
CA ASP A 87 2.75 16.71 23.01
C ASP A 87 1.41 16.47 23.70
N ILE A 88 1.27 15.39 24.49
CA ILE A 88 0.08 15.16 25.32
C ILE A 88 -0.04 16.28 26.36
N ALA A 89 1.05 16.61 27.07
CA ALA A 89 1.05 17.62 28.13
C ALA A 89 0.65 19.03 27.64
N SER A 90 0.94 19.36 26.38
CA SER A 90 0.53 20.62 25.76
C SER A 90 -1.00 20.84 25.72
N LEU A 91 -1.77 19.76 25.89
CA LEU A 91 -3.24 19.76 25.89
C LEU A 91 -3.86 19.85 27.30
N GLU A 92 -3.04 20.07 28.35
CA GLU A 92 -3.49 20.12 29.75
C GLU A 92 -4.65 21.10 29.98
N SER A 93 -4.57 22.29 29.36
CA SER A 93 -5.60 23.32 29.56
C SER A 93 -6.95 22.93 28.97
N GLN A 94 -6.96 22.05 27.96
CA GLN A 94 -8.12 21.67 27.16
C GLN A 94 -8.75 20.33 27.59
N ILE A 95 -7.99 19.42 28.20
CA ILE A 95 -8.44 18.07 28.57
C ILE A 95 -8.74 17.98 30.06
N ARG A 96 -10.02 17.82 30.41
CA ARG A 96 -10.51 17.71 31.80
C ARG A 96 -11.18 16.38 32.16
N SER A 97 -11.34 15.49 31.18
CA SER A 97 -11.95 14.17 31.33
C SER A 97 -10.96 13.06 30.96
N PRO A 98 -11.25 11.79 31.26
CA PRO A 98 -10.51 10.68 30.67
C PRO A 98 -10.42 10.81 29.14
N PHE A 99 -9.28 10.43 28.58
CA PHE A 99 -8.97 10.61 27.17
C PHE A 99 -8.16 9.42 26.65
N ILE A 100 -8.31 9.12 25.36
CA ILE A 100 -7.53 8.11 24.65
C ILE A 100 -6.48 8.80 23.78
N THR A 101 -5.25 8.29 23.79
CA THR A 101 -4.16 8.66 22.90
C THR A 101 -3.83 7.50 21.99
N ILE A 102 -3.74 7.75 20.68
CA ILE A 102 -3.35 6.75 19.67
C ILE A 102 -2.21 7.33 18.83
N LEU A 103 -1.16 6.55 18.58
CA LEU A 103 -0.06 6.97 17.71
C LEU A 103 -0.49 6.97 16.24
N GLY A 104 -0.11 8.03 15.52
CA GLY A 104 -0.49 8.20 14.11
C GLY A 104 0.29 7.33 13.15
N ASP A 105 1.35 6.65 13.59
CA ASP A 105 2.12 5.69 12.79
C ASP A 105 1.85 4.23 13.13
N GLU A 106 0.89 3.96 14.00
CA GLU A 106 0.41 2.62 14.30
C GLU A 106 -0.87 2.33 13.55
N PHE A 107 -0.85 1.21 12.85
CA PHE A 107 -1.98 0.68 12.11
C PHE A 107 -2.47 -0.60 12.80
N TYR A 108 -3.78 -0.62 13.03
CA TYR A 108 -4.49 -1.73 13.68
C TYR A 108 -5.51 -2.30 12.69
N PHE A 109 -5.27 -3.53 12.25
CA PHE A 109 -6.21 -4.30 11.46
C PHE A 109 -7.09 -5.13 12.40
N HIS A 110 -8.40 -5.20 12.11
CA HIS A 110 -9.44 -5.74 13.00
C HIS A 110 -9.38 -5.21 14.46
N PRO A 111 -9.45 -3.88 14.68
CA PRO A 111 -9.24 -3.30 16.01
C PRO A 111 -10.30 -3.74 17.03
N ASP A 112 -9.87 -4.09 18.25
CA ASP A 112 -10.72 -4.50 19.36
C ASP A 112 -10.64 -3.56 20.57
N HIS A 113 -10.27 -2.30 20.35
CA HIS A 113 -10.04 -1.26 21.36
C HIS A 113 -11.22 -0.99 22.31
N LYS A 114 -12.42 -1.52 22.03
CA LYS A 114 -13.54 -1.58 22.99
C LYS A 114 -13.12 -2.22 24.32
N LYS A 115 -12.08 -3.07 24.33
CA LYS A 115 -11.50 -3.65 25.54
C LYS A 115 -10.97 -2.59 26.53
N PHE A 116 -10.51 -1.42 26.08
CA PHE A 116 -10.14 -0.33 27.00
C PHE A 116 -11.33 0.13 27.85
N ILE A 117 -12.54 0.15 27.27
CA ILE A 117 -13.77 0.52 27.98
C ILE A 117 -14.09 -0.56 29.04
N GLN A 118 -13.84 -1.83 28.72
CA GLN A 118 -14.01 -2.93 29.68
C GLN A 118 -13.02 -2.82 30.84
N THR A 119 -11.75 -2.54 30.55
CA THR A 119 -10.72 -2.28 31.59
C THR A 119 -11.09 -1.08 32.45
N PHE A 120 -11.59 0.00 31.84
CA PHE A 120 -12.07 1.18 32.56
C PHE A 120 -13.22 0.88 33.53
N ARG A 121 -14.17 0.04 33.11
CA ARG A 121 -15.28 -0.42 33.97
C ARG A 121 -14.81 -1.36 35.08
N LYS A 122 -13.86 -2.26 34.77
CA LYS A 122 -13.29 -3.22 35.72
C LYS A 122 -12.51 -2.52 36.83
N HIS A 123 -11.83 -1.41 36.52
CA HIS A 123 -11.01 -0.65 37.46
C HIS A 123 -11.44 0.82 37.56
N PRO A 124 -12.52 1.15 38.29
CA PRO A 124 -13.06 2.52 38.36
C PRO A 124 -12.12 3.59 38.90
N LYS A 125 -11.06 3.18 39.62
CA LYS A 125 -10.04 4.07 40.20
C LYS A 125 -8.76 4.13 39.36
N LEU A 126 -8.73 3.54 38.17
CA LEU A 126 -7.55 3.58 37.32
C LEU A 126 -7.20 5.02 36.95
N ILE A 127 -5.91 5.30 36.80
CA ILE A 127 -5.43 6.57 36.27
C ILE A 127 -4.88 6.44 34.85
N ALA A 128 -4.49 5.23 34.45
CA ALA A 128 -4.13 4.92 33.08
C ALA A 128 -4.42 3.45 32.75
N SER A 129 -4.69 3.19 31.48
CA SER A 129 -4.65 1.86 30.91
C SER A 129 -3.87 1.84 29.60
N ILE A 130 -3.03 0.81 29.42
CA ILE A 130 -2.03 0.74 28.35
C ILE A 130 -2.34 -0.48 27.47
N GLY A 131 -2.39 -0.28 26.16
CA GLY A 131 -2.61 -1.36 25.20
C GLY A 131 -1.40 -2.27 25.12
N VAL A 132 -1.62 -3.57 25.23
CA VAL A 132 -0.57 -4.59 25.11
C VAL A 132 -1.05 -5.75 24.26
N GLN A 133 -0.12 -6.46 23.64
CA GLN A 133 -0.40 -7.68 22.89
C GLN A 133 0.69 -8.71 23.16
N LYS A 134 0.31 -10.00 23.20
CA LYS A 134 1.29 -11.10 23.24
C LYS A 134 1.91 -11.29 21.85
N THR A 135 3.23 -11.38 21.79
CA THR A 135 3.96 -11.64 20.54
C THR A 135 4.96 -12.77 20.72
N THR A 136 5.09 -13.63 19.71
CA THR A 136 6.17 -14.63 19.64
C THR A 136 7.47 -14.02 19.10
N LEU A 137 7.38 -12.86 18.43
CA LEU A 137 8.52 -12.17 17.83
C LEU A 137 9.08 -11.11 18.80
N LEU A 138 10.06 -11.52 19.61
CA LEU A 138 10.74 -10.64 20.57
C LEU A 138 11.44 -9.44 19.92
N SER A 139 11.82 -9.55 18.64
CA SER A 139 12.39 -8.43 17.86
C SER A 139 11.43 -7.23 17.75
N ARG A 140 10.10 -7.45 17.81
CA ARG A 140 9.11 -6.36 17.85
C ARG A 140 9.17 -5.59 19.16
N ILE A 141 9.40 -6.28 20.28
CA ILE A 141 9.52 -5.68 21.62
C ILE A 141 10.78 -4.82 21.71
N ARG A 142 11.92 -5.30 21.17
CA ARG A 142 13.19 -4.56 21.13
C ARG A 142 13.10 -3.20 20.43
N LYS A 143 12.14 -3.03 19.50
CA LYS A 143 11.89 -1.77 18.78
C LYS A 143 10.86 -0.87 19.46
N ASN A 144 10.10 -1.41 20.42
CA ASN A 144 9.01 -0.74 21.14
C ASN A 144 9.28 -0.79 22.64
N TYR A 145 8.29 -1.12 23.47
CA TYR A 145 8.46 -1.28 24.91
C TYR A 145 7.77 -2.56 25.38
N SER A 146 8.11 -3.02 26.58
CA SER A 146 7.47 -4.14 27.27
C SER A 146 6.90 -3.67 28.61
N VAL A 147 6.00 -4.46 29.18
CA VAL A 147 5.39 -4.21 30.49
C VAL A 147 5.59 -5.42 31.39
N GLU A 148 5.87 -5.21 32.66
CA GLU A 148 5.77 -6.25 33.68
C GLU A 148 4.44 -6.15 34.42
N LEU A 149 3.78 -7.29 34.62
CA LEU A 149 2.42 -7.34 35.15
C LEU A 149 2.34 -8.14 36.46
N LYS A 150 1.45 -7.70 37.37
CA LYS A 150 0.89 -8.52 38.46
C LYS A 150 -0.62 -8.59 38.29
N GLY A 151 -1.12 -9.69 37.74
CA GLY A 151 -2.48 -9.74 37.21
C GLY A 151 -2.57 -8.88 35.95
N ASP A 152 -3.51 -7.94 35.91
CA ASP A 152 -3.61 -6.91 34.87
C ASP A 152 -3.01 -5.56 35.28
N ARG A 153 -2.46 -5.45 36.49
CA ARG A 153 -1.80 -4.23 36.97
C ARG A 153 -0.37 -4.17 36.45
N ILE A 154 0.02 -3.03 35.89
CA ILE A 154 1.38 -2.77 35.43
C ILE A 154 2.26 -2.42 36.63
N LEU A 155 3.41 -3.09 36.73
CA LEU A 155 4.44 -2.86 37.74
C LEU A 155 5.50 -1.88 37.24
N GLU A 156 5.98 -2.11 36.02
CA GLU A 156 7.08 -1.39 35.40
C GLU A 156 6.95 -1.43 33.88
N LEU A 157 7.48 -0.41 33.21
CA LEU A 157 7.66 -0.36 31.77
C LEU A 157 9.13 -0.37 31.42
N VAL A 158 9.49 -1.15 30.40
CA VAL A 158 10.86 -1.20 29.89
C VAL A 158 10.86 -0.76 28.43
N GLU A 159 11.45 0.41 28.15
CA GLU A 159 11.57 0.93 26.79
C GLU A 159 12.74 0.28 26.05
N LYS A 160 12.45 -0.20 24.83
CA LYS A 160 13.41 -0.77 23.87
C LYS A 160 14.42 -1.71 24.54
N PRO A 161 13.96 -2.72 25.30
CA PRO A 161 14.86 -3.64 25.99
C PRO A 161 15.71 -4.39 24.96
N SER A 162 17.02 -4.47 25.18
CA SER A 162 17.87 -5.36 24.39
C SER A 162 17.48 -6.83 24.63
N ASP A 163 17.19 -7.18 25.87
CA ASP A 163 16.66 -8.47 26.31
C ASP A 163 15.25 -8.30 26.90
N PRO A 164 14.18 -8.60 26.12
CA PRO A 164 12.81 -8.44 26.58
C PRO A 164 12.50 -9.28 27.83
N PRO A 165 11.93 -8.70 28.90
CA PRO A 165 11.64 -9.41 30.14
C PRO A 165 10.52 -10.45 30.00
N ASN A 166 9.67 -10.30 28.98
CA ASN A 166 8.56 -11.20 28.68
C ASN A 166 8.10 -11.03 27.21
N ASN A 167 7.00 -11.69 26.85
CA ASN A 167 6.41 -11.69 25.51
C ASN A 167 5.29 -10.64 25.30
N LEU A 168 5.16 -9.67 26.20
CA LEU A 168 4.17 -8.60 26.09
C LEU A 168 4.79 -7.41 25.36
N LEU A 169 4.26 -7.14 24.18
CA LEU A 169 4.52 -5.96 23.38
C LEU A 169 3.60 -4.83 23.81
N GLY A 170 4.20 -3.70 24.18
CA GLY A 170 3.49 -2.45 24.35
C GLY A 170 3.03 -1.85 23.02
N LEU A 171 1.78 -1.38 22.99
CA LEU A 171 1.16 -0.73 21.83
C LEU A 171 0.99 0.77 22.12
N GLY A 172 0.89 1.59 21.08
CA GLY A 172 0.72 3.03 21.15
C GLY A 172 -0.72 3.50 21.32
N SER A 173 -1.55 2.68 21.95
CA SER A 173 -2.89 3.05 22.40
C SER A 173 -2.91 3.18 23.92
N TYR A 174 -3.26 4.36 24.42
CA TYR A 174 -3.18 4.69 25.84
C TYR A 174 -4.47 5.38 26.30
N LEU A 175 -5.13 4.85 27.32
CA LEU A 175 -6.25 5.51 27.99
C LEU A 175 -5.71 6.19 29.25
N PHE A 176 -5.84 7.51 29.34
CA PHE A 176 -5.39 8.30 30.48
C PHE A 176 -6.55 9.00 31.17
N THR A 177 -6.39 9.31 32.45
CA THR A 177 -7.16 10.35 33.15
C THR A 177 -6.33 11.64 33.23
N PRO A 178 -6.93 12.78 33.62
CA PRO A 178 -6.18 14.03 33.82
C PRO A 178 -5.02 13.93 34.82
N ALA A 179 -4.94 12.86 35.63
CA ALA A 179 -3.78 12.59 36.47
C ALA A 179 -2.46 12.55 35.67
N TYR A 180 -2.51 12.16 34.39
CA TYR A 180 -1.36 12.15 33.49
C TYR A 180 -0.53 13.45 33.55
N PHE A 181 -1.19 14.62 33.57
CA PHE A 181 -0.52 15.92 33.53
C PHE A 181 0.34 16.16 34.78
N GLU A 182 -0.14 15.76 35.95
CA GLU A 182 0.60 15.87 37.21
C GLU A 182 1.80 14.92 37.26
N TYR A 183 1.66 13.71 36.70
CA TYR A 183 2.78 12.78 36.60
C TYR A 183 3.82 13.21 35.57
N PHE A 184 3.40 13.80 34.44
CA PHE A 184 4.32 14.38 33.46
C PHE A 184 5.20 15.46 34.10
N LYS A 185 4.63 16.40 34.88
CA LYS A 185 5.38 17.45 35.58
C LYS A 185 6.40 16.91 36.59
N GLN A 186 6.14 15.73 37.16
CA GLN A 186 7.03 15.06 38.11
C GLN A 186 8.09 14.19 37.44
N THR A 187 7.96 13.92 36.14
CA THR A 187 8.86 13.02 35.42
C THR A 187 10.10 13.80 34.98
N PRO A 188 11.30 13.43 35.44
CA PRO A 188 12.51 14.12 35.01
C PRO A 188 12.79 13.83 33.53
N PRO A 189 13.32 14.80 32.76
CA PRO A 189 13.76 14.56 31.39
C PRO A 189 14.95 13.59 31.37
N SER A 190 15.04 12.78 30.31
CA SER A 190 16.16 11.87 30.11
C SER A 190 17.49 12.63 30.05
N ALA A 191 18.48 12.17 30.81
CA ALA A 191 19.82 12.75 30.82
C ALA A 191 20.51 12.68 29.44
N LYS A 192 20.06 11.78 28.55
CA LYS A 192 20.69 11.54 27.25
C LYS A 192 20.31 12.58 26.19
N ASN A 193 19.05 12.99 26.16
CA ASN A 193 18.51 13.83 25.08
C ASN A 193 17.61 14.98 25.58
N GLY A 194 17.38 15.09 26.89
CA GLY A 194 16.50 16.10 27.49
C GLY A 194 15.01 15.89 27.20
N ILE A 195 14.61 14.75 26.63
CA ILE A 195 13.22 14.41 26.30
C ILE A 195 12.63 13.57 27.43
N ILE A 196 11.37 13.84 27.78
CA ILE A 196 10.58 12.98 28.65
C ILE A 196 9.89 11.95 27.73
N GLU A 197 10.23 10.68 27.86
CA GLU A 197 9.57 9.63 27.10
C GLU A 197 8.22 9.28 27.73
N ILE A 198 7.25 8.85 26.91
CA ILE A 198 5.92 8.50 27.41
C ILE A 198 5.96 7.31 28.38
N THR A 199 6.87 6.39 28.12
CA THR A 199 7.20 5.20 28.92
C THR A 199 7.64 5.60 30.33
N ASP A 200 8.49 6.62 30.47
CA ASP A 200 8.95 7.14 31.77
C ASP A 200 7.78 7.70 32.60
N VAL A 201 6.86 8.44 31.96
CA VAL A 201 5.67 8.99 32.65
C VAL A 201 4.76 7.86 33.12
N ILE A 202 4.48 6.88 32.25
CA ILE A 202 3.62 5.74 32.60
C ILE A 202 4.27 4.89 33.69
N ASP A 203 5.59 4.71 33.65
CA ASP A 203 6.35 3.97 34.66
C ASP A 203 6.25 4.65 36.04
N LEU A 204 6.44 5.97 36.08
CA LEU A 204 6.24 6.76 37.29
C LEU A 204 4.79 6.67 37.81
N MET A 205 3.80 6.73 36.91
CA MET A 205 2.39 6.52 37.25
C MET A 205 2.16 5.13 37.85
N ALA A 206 2.74 4.08 37.27
CA ALA A 206 2.59 2.70 37.73
C ALA A 206 3.18 2.50 39.13
N LYS A 207 4.43 2.96 39.32
CA LYS A 207 5.18 2.82 40.58
C LYS A 207 4.55 3.61 41.74
N LYS A 208 4.16 4.87 41.52
CA LYS A 208 3.60 5.73 42.58
C LYS A 208 2.13 5.45 42.88
N SER A 209 1.29 5.25 41.87
CA SER A 209 -0.17 5.19 42.07
C SER A 209 -0.70 3.79 42.31
N ARG A 210 -0.02 2.76 41.77
CA ARG A 210 -0.51 1.37 41.67
C ARG A 210 -1.87 1.25 40.96
N LYS A 211 -2.25 2.23 40.13
CA LYS A 211 -3.56 2.35 39.45
C LYS A 211 -3.41 2.37 37.92
N VAL A 212 -2.36 1.75 37.41
CA VAL A 212 -2.08 1.62 35.96
C VAL A 212 -2.28 0.17 35.55
N PHE A 213 -3.08 -0.08 34.52
CA PHE A 213 -3.52 -1.43 34.14
C PHE A 213 -3.32 -1.71 32.65
N ALA A 214 -2.92 -2.92 32.30
CA ALA A 214 -2.83 -3.36 30.92
C ALA A 214 -4.21 -3.69 30.35
N THR A 215 -4.43 -3.33 29.09
CA THR A 215 -5.53 -3.82 28.26
C THR A 215 -4.94 -4.72 27.17
N GLU A 216 -5.19 -6.03 27.26
CA GLU A 216 -4.70 -7.01 26.28
C GLU A 216 -5.59 -6.97 25.01
N LEU A 217 -5.02 -6.50 23.91
CA LEU A 217 -5.66 -6.43 22.60
C LEU A 217 -5.35 -7.70 21.78
N ASP A 218 -6.34 -8.14 21.02
CA ASP A 218 -6.23 -9.24 20.06
C ASP A 218 -6.44 -8.65 18.66
N VAL A 219 -5.39 -8.04 18.14
CA VAL A 219 -5.40 -7.23 16.92
C VAL A 219 -4.22 -7.58 16.04
N GLU A 220 -4.37 -7.36 14.75
CA GLU A 220 -3.24 -7.35 13.84
C GLU A 220 -2.58 -5.97 13.85
N TYR A 221 -1.37 -5.93 14.41
CA TYR A 221 -0.66 -4.69 14.69
C TYR A 221 0.53 -4.49 13.77
N PHE A 222 0.60 -3.31 13.17
CA PHE A 222 1.71 -2.86 12.34
C PHE A 222 2.19 -1.48 12.76
N ASN A 223 3.46 -1.36 13.11
CA ASN A 223 4.11 -0.07 13.39
C ASN A 223 4.84 0.41 12.14
N ILE A 224 4.30 1.41 11.47
CA ILE A 224 4.80 1.88 10.17
C ILE A 224 5.99 2.83 10.38
N ASN A 225 7.19 2.27 10.51
CA ASN A 225 8.43 3.01 10.67
C ASN A 225 9.22 3.21 9.40
N SER A 226 9.04 2.32 8.44
CA SER A 226 9.76 2.23 7.18
C SER A 226 8.79 1.89 6.04
N MET A 227 9.27 2.03 4.79
CA MET A 227 8.52 1.54 3.64
C MET A 227 8.34 0.03 3.68
N GLN A 228 9.32 -0.70 4.19
CA GLN A 228 9.26 -2.14 4.38
C GLN A 228 8.12 -2.53 5.34
N ASP A 229 7.91 -1.77 6.42
CA ASP A 229 6.80 -2.03 7.36
C ASP A 229 5.44 -1.79 6.68
N TYR A 230 5.30 -0.70 5.92
CA TYR A 230 4.08 -0.40 5.15
C TYR A 230 3.78 -1.52 4.14
N HIS A 231 4.80 -1.90 3.40
CA HIS A 231 4.76 -2.95 2.39
C HIS A 231 4.38 -4.32 2.96
N HIS A 232 4.94 -4.67 4.11
CA HIS A 232 4.57 -5.88 4.83
C HIS A 232 3.11 -5.83 5.30
N ALA A 233 2.66 -4.70 5.86
CA ALA A 233 1.27 -4.53 6.27
C ALA A 233 0.29 -4.65 5.08
N VAL A 234 0.62 -4.04 3.93
CA VAL A 234 -0.16 -4.18 2.69
C VAL A 234 -0.24 -5.64 2.26
N TYR A 235 0.89 -6.36 2.31
CA TYR A 235 0.93 -7.78 1.96
C TYR A 235 0.05 -8.62 2.87
N GLU A 236 0.17 -8.49 4.19
CA GLU A 236 -0.62 -9.31 5.13
C GLU A 236 -2.12 -9.10 4.92
N ILE A 237 -2.57 -7.84 4.82
CA ILE A 237 -3.99 -7.50 4.57
C ILE A 237 -4.45 -8.08 3.23
N ARG A 238 -3.68 -7.85 2.15
CA ARG A 238 -4.03 -8.36 0.82
C ARG A 238 -4.05 -9.87 0.80
N ASN A 239 -3.14 -10.54 1.50
CA ASN A 239 -3.04 -11.99 1.53
C ASN A 239 -4.20 -12.62 2.30
N GLU A 240 -4.55 -12.09 3.48
CA GLU A 240 -5.70 -12.55 4.26
C GLU A 240 -7.00 -12.43 3.46
N GLU A 241 -7.19 -11.27 2.83
CA GLU A 241 -8.43 -10.95 2.14
C GLU A 241 -8.41 -11.34 0.66
N PHE A 242 -7.35 -12.01 0.17
CA PHE A 242 -7.08 -12.10 -1.26
C PHE A 242 -8.24 -12.69 -2.06
N ALA A 243 -8.90 -13.70 -1.48
CA ALA A 243 -10.01 -14.43 -2.08
C ALA A 243 -11.25 -13.56 -2.37
N ARG A 244 -11.36 -12.36 -1.78
CA ARG A 244 -12.50 -11.47 -2.03
C ARG A 244 -12.32 -10.61 -3.28
N PHE A 245 -11.08 -10.42 -3.73
CA PHE A 245 -10.78 -9.53 -4.84
C PHE A 245 -11.07 -10.21 -6.16
N LYS A 246 -11.69 -9.47 -7.07
CA LYS A 246 -12.09 -9.97 -8.39
C LYS A 246 -11.09 -9.59 -9.45
N THR A 247 -11.04 -10.40 -10.49
CA THR A 247 -10.09 -10.29 -11.58
C THR A 247 -10.80 -10.07 -12.91
N THR A 248 -10.37 -9.06 -13.67
CA THR A 248 -10.80 -8.84 -15.06
C THR A 248 -9.63 -9.10 -16.00
N LEU A 249 -9.77 -10.07 -16.88
CA LEU A 249 -8.87 -10.25 -18.02
C LEU A 249 -9.24 -9.28 -19.14
N ILE A 250 -8.30 -8.42 -19.51
CA ILE A 250 -8.40 -7.46 -20.60
C ILE A 250 -7.61 -8.00 -21.78
N VAL A 251 -8.27 -8.11 -22.93
CA VAL A 251 -7.69 -8.62 -24.17
C VAL A 251 -7.76 -7.53 -25.26
N PRO A 252 -6.71 -6.69 -25.40
CA PRO A 252 -6.61 -5.69 -26.46
C PRO A 252 -6.52 -6.36 -27.84
N THR A 253 -7.52 -6.17 -28.69
CA THR A 253 -7.68 -6.96 -29.92
C THR A 253 -7.83 -6.11 -31.17
N LYS A 254 -7.27 -6.57 -32.29
CA LYS A 254 -7.50 -6.02 -33.63
C LYS A 254 -7.22 -7.10 -34.69
N ASN A 255 -8.28 -7.59 -35.34
CA ASN A 255 -8.23 -8.63 -36.36
C ASN A 255 -7.49 -9.91 -35.89
N ASN A 256 -8.01 -10.57 -34.86
CA ASN A 256 -7.43 -11.79 -34.28
C ASN A 256 -8.43 -12.95 -34.29
N GLU A 257 -9.22 -13.11 -35.37
CA GLU A 257 -10.25 -14.15 -35.47
C GLU A 257 -9.70 -15.58 -35.30
N ARG A 258 -8.41 -15.80 -35.60
CA ARG A 258 -7.74 -17.10 -35.52
C ARG A 258 -7.27 -17.50 -34.13
N SER A 259 -7.19 -16.57 -33.18
CA SER A 259 -6.55 -16.80 -31.89
C SER A 259 -7.39 -16.35 -30.70
N ILE A 260 -8.33 -15.42 -30.89
CA ILE A 260 -9.12 -14.84 -29.79
C ILE A 260 -9.93 -15.89 -29.03
N ALA A 261 -10.48 -16.90 -29.73
CA ALA A 261 -11.25 -17.98 -29.10
C ALA A 261 -10.41 -18.77 -28.09
N ASP A 262 -9.20 -19.16 -28.48
CA ASP A 262 -8.30 -19.95 -27.63
C ASP A 262 -7.93 -19.20 -26.35
N VAL A 263 -7.67 -17.89 -26.45
CA VAL A 263 -7.37 -17.06 -25.27
C VAL A 263 -8.58 -16.99 -24.33
N ILE A 264 -9.78 -16.77 -24.86
CA ILE A 264 -11.01 -16.70 -24.04
C ILE A 264 -11.28 -18.06 -23.38
N VAL A 265 -11.19 -19.15 -24.12
CA VAL A 265 -11.42 -20.51 -23.62
C VAL A 265 -10.39 -20.87 -22.55
N ASP A 266 -9.12 -20.54 -22.75
CA ASP A 266 -8.05 -20.84 -21.79
C ASP A 266 -8.28 -20.15 -20.43
N PHE A 267 -8.77 -18.91 -20.42
CA PHE A 267 -9.03 -18.17 -19.18
C PHE A 267 -10.44 -18.35 -18.60
N ARG A 268 -11.36 -18.98 -19.34
CA ARG A 268 -12.74 -19.20 -18.89
C ARG A 268 -12.77 -19.95 -17.56
N GLY A 269 -13.51 -19.41 -16.60
CA GLY A 269 -13.66 -19.99 -15.26
C GLY A 269 -12.44 -19.83 -14.34
N LYS A 270 -11.36 -19.19 -14.81
CA LYS A 270 -10.18 -18.85 -14.01
C LYS A 270 -10.16 -17.38 -13.58
N VAL A 271 -10.86 -16.52 -14.31
CA VAL A 271 -11.06 -15.09 -14.00
C VAL A 271 -12.55 -14.80 -13.85
N ASP A 272 -12.88 -13.73 -13.13
CA ASP A 272 -14.27 -13.31 -12.88
C ASP A 272 -14.90 -12.64 -14.10
N GLU A 273 -14.11 -11.88 -14.87
CA GLU A 273 -14.56 -11.17 -16.08
C GLU A 273 -13.53 -11.31 -17.21
N ILE A 274 -14.00 -11.51 -18.43
CA ILE A 274 -13.19 -11.40 -19.66
C ILE A 274 -13.73 -10.25 -20.50
N LEU A 275 -12.89 -9.26 -20.74
CA LEU A 275 -13.18 -8.04 -21.49
C LEU A 275 -12.29 -7.96 -22.73
N VAL A 276 -12.89 -8.17 -23.90
CA VAL A 276 -12.26 -7.96 -25.20
C VAL A 276 -12.42 -6.50 -25.58
N VAL A 277 -11.29 -5.80 -25.73
CA VAL A 277 -11.28 -4.37 -26.07
C VAL A 277 -10.82 -4.20 -27.51
N ASP A 278 -11.74 -3.83 -28.37
CA ASP A 278 -11.57 -3.78 -29.82
C ASP A 278 -11.55 -2.34 -30.34
N PHE A 279 -10.57 -2.04 -31.17
CA PHE A 279 -10.43 -0.75 -31.85
C PHE A 279 -10.43 -1.00 -33.37
N GLY A 280 -11.61 -1.35 -33.88
CA GLY A 280 -11.89 -1.41 -35.31
C GLY A 280 -11.49 -2.72 -35.99
N SER A 281 -11.80 -3.88 -35.40
CA SER A 281 -11.69 -5.14 -36.14
C SER A 281 -12.67 -5.19 -37.32
N THR A 282 -12.19 -5.70 -38.46
CA THR A 282 -12.93 -5.85 -39.71
C THR A 282 -13.23 -7.31 -40.05
N ASP A 283 -12.67 -8.25 -39.28
CA ASP A 283 -12.84 -9.69 -39.43
C ASP A 283 -13.87 -10.27 -38.42
N LYS A 284 -13.92 -11.59 -38.25
CA LYS A 284 -14.89 -12.24 -37.35
C LYS A 284 -14.52 -12.17 -35.87
N THR A 285 -13.47 -11.45 -35.48
CA THR A 285 -12.99 -11.37 -34.09
C THR A 285 -14.11 -11.08 -33.09
N LEU A 286 -14.92 -10.04 -33.34
CA LEU A 286 -15.96 -9.61 -32.41
C LEU A 286 -17.10 -10.61 -32.31
N GLU A 287 -17.46 -11.26 -33.41
CA GLU A 287 -18.47 -12.31 -33.46
C GLU A 287 -18.02 -13.51 -32.62
N ILE A 288 -16.78 -13.95 -32.81
CA ILE A 288 -16.17 -15.06 -32.07
C ILE A 288 -16.09 -14.73 -30.58
N ALA A 289 -15.63 -13.54 -30.20
CA ALA A 289 -15.56 -13.12 -28.80
C ALA A 289 -16.93 -13.16 -28.10
N LYS A 290 -17.98 -12.66 -28.77
CA LYS A 290 -19.37 -12.71 -28.25
C LYS A 290 -19.90 -14.13 -28.15
N LYS A 291 -19.62 -14.97 -29.16
CA LYS A 291 -19.99 -16.40 -29.16
C LYS A 291 -19.37 -17.13 -27.96
N GLU A 292 -18.12 -16.82 -27.64
CA GLU A 292 -17.40 -17.32 -26.47
C GLU A 292 -17.79 -16.63 -25.16
N LYS A 293 -18.88 -15.84 -25.16
CA LYS A 293 -19.47 -15.15 -24.00
C LYS A 293 -18.53 -14.15 -23.31
N ALA A 294 -17.53 -13.63 -24.01
CA ALA A 294 -16.72 -12.53 -23.49
C ALA A 294 -17.50 -11.21 -23.61
N LYS A 295 -17.27 -10.29 -22.67
CA LYS A 295 -17.76 -8.92 -22.78
C LYS A 295 -16.91 -8.20 -23.83
N VAL A 296 -17.56 -7.47 -24.74
CA VAL A 296 -16.88 -6.77 -25.83
C VAL A 296 -17.10 -5.27 -25.69
N LEU A 297 -15.99 -4.54 -25.66
CA LEU A 297 -15.96 -3.08 -25.73
C LEU A 297 -15.34 -2.70 -27.07
N SER A 298 -16.17 -2.21 -28.00
CA SER A 298 -15.73 -1.86 -29.36
C SER A 298 -15.81 -0.36 -29.60
N PHE A 299 -14.75 0.19 -30.19
CA PHE A 299 -14.62 1.59 -30.54
C PHE A 299 -14.44 1.76 -32.04
N LYS A 300 -15.04 2.81 -32.60
CA LYS A 300 -14.78 3.23 -33.98
C LYS A 300 -13.40 3.89 -34.04
N THR A 301 -12.65 3.64 -35.10
CA THR A 301 -11.34 4.28 -35.33
C THR A 301 -11.29 4.85 -36.74
N GLU A 302 -10.56 5.96 -36.88
CA GLU A 302 -10.13 6.49 -38.18
C GLU A 302 -8.67 6.09 -38.39
N GLY A 303 -8.40 5.20 -39.36
CA GLY A 303 -7.04 4.91 -39.82
C GLY A 303 -6.21 3.89 -39.03
N GLY A 304 -5.06 3.54 -39.62
CA GLY A 304 -4.19 2.40 -39.28
C GLY A 304 -3.21 2.58 -38.10
N GLU A 305 -3.53 3.42 -37.12
CA GLU A 305 -2.67 3.59 -35.94
C GLU A 305 -2.77 2.40 -34.95
N ASN A 306 -1.71 2.19 -34.18
CA ASN A 306 -1.69 1.21 -33.08
C ASN A 306 -2.36 1.82 -31.84
N HIS A 307 -3.44 1.21 -31.38
CA HIS A 307 -4.26 1.70 -30.26
C HIS A 307 -4.08 0.89 -28.97
N PHE A 308 -3.02 0.10 -28.85
CA PHE A 308 -2.82 -0.81 -27.73
C PHE A 308 -2.86 -0.12 -26.36
N GLY A 309 -2.30 1.09 -26.22
CA GLY A 309 -2.36 1.87 -24.99
C GLY A 309 -3.77 2.40 -24.68
N LYS A 310 -4.52 2.82 -25.71
CA LYS A 310 -5.94 3.20 -25.54
C LYS A 310 -6.79 2.00 -25.12
N GLN A 311 -6.55 0.83 -25.70
CA GLN A 311 -7.26 -0.40 -25.36
C GLN A 311 -7.01 -0.82 -23.91
N ILE A 312 -5.77 -0.74 -23.44
CA ILE A 312 -5.46 -1.00 -22.02
C ILE A 312 -6.18 0.00 -21.13
N ARG A 313 -6.10 1.29 -21.42
CA ARG A 313 -6.73 2.35 -20.60
C ARG A 313 -8.24 2.17 -20.50
N GLU A 314 -8.92 2.05 -21.63
CA GLU A 314 -10.37 1.85 -21.67
C GLU A 314 -10.78 0.51 -21.06
N GLY A 315 -9.96 -0.53 -21.25
CA GLY A 315 -10.15 -1.83 -20.62
C GLY A 315 -10.11 -1.76 -19.09
N ILE A 316 -9.09 -1.10 -18.52
CA ILE A 316 -8.94 -0.98 -17.06
C ILE A 316 -10.06 -0.12 -16.48
N ARG A 317 -10.46 0.96 -17.15
CA ARG A 317 -11.60 1.80 -16.76
C ARG A 317 -12.89 0.98 -16.69
N ALA A 318 -13.17 0.19 -17.73
CA ALA A 318 -14.39 -0.61 -17.86
C ALA A 318 -14.38 -1.93 -17.08
N ALA A 319 -13.22 -2.35 -16.55
CA ALA A 319 -13.08 -3.56 -15.74
C ALA A 319 -13.91 -3.47 -14.46
N SER A 320 -14.65 -4.53 -14.15
CA SER A 320 -15.44 -4.66 -12.92
C SER A 320 -14.65 -5.25 -11.74
N GLY A 321 -13.54 -5.94 -12.01
CA GLY A 321 -12.65 -6.48 -10.98
C GLY A 321 -11.72 -5.45 -10.36
N ASP A 322 -11.21 -5.79 -9.17
CA ASP A 322 -10.22 -5.01 -8.43
C ASP A 322 -8.82 -5.12 -9.06
N ILE A 323 -8.55 -6.24 -9.76
CA ILE A 323 -7.29 -6.54 -10.42
C ILE A 323 -7.53 -6.62 -11.93
N ALA A 324 -6.80 -5.82 -12.69
CA ALA A 324 -6.78 -5.87 -14.14
C ALA A 324 -5.60 -6.73 -14.62
N ILE A 325 -5.88 -7.73 -15.46
CA ILE A 325 -4.87 -8.59 -16.09
C ILE A 325 -4.88 -8.32 -17.58
N ILE A 326 -3.74 -7.96 -18.15
CA ILE A 326 -3.62 -7.64 -19.57
C ILE A 326 -2.91 -8.80 -20.25
N ILE A 327 -3.45 -9.28 -21.36
CA ILE A 327 -2.85 -10.32 -22.20
C ILE A 327 -3.03 -10.00 -23.68
N THR A 328 -2.08 -10.40 -24.53
CA THR A 328 -2.26 -10.28 -25.99
C THR A 328 -3.20 -11.35 -26.54
N PRO A 329 -3.94 -11.06 -27.62
CA PRO A 329 -4.91 -11.96 -28.22
C PRO A 329 -4.28 -13.04 -29.12
N ASP A 330 -2.95 -12.98 -29.36
CA ASP A 330 -2.23 -13.76 -30.38
C ASP A 330 -1.84 -15.18 -29.95
N GLY A 331 -2.20 -15.58 -28.72
CA GLY A 331 -1.82 -16.86 -28.16
C GLY A 331 -0.34 -16.95 -27.77
N SER A 332 0.37 -15.83 -27.57
CA SER A 332 1.74 -15.85 -27.04
C SER A 332 1.84 -16.32 -25.58
N TYR A 333 0.73 -16.29 -24.84
CA TYR A 333 0.67 -16.52 -23.39
C TYR A 333 -0.47 -17.49 -23.04
N ARG A 334 -0.44 -18.05 -21.83
CA ARG A 334 -1.45 -19.00 -21.32
C ARG A 334 -1.80 -18.72 -19.87
N SER A 335 -3.01 -19.12 -19.49
CA SER A 335 -3.56 -19.01 -18.13
C SER A 335 -2.75 -19.77 -17.07
N LYS A 336 -1.86 -20.69 -17.45
CA LYS A 336 -1.01 -21.42 -16.48
C LYS A 336 -0.12 -20.49 -15.64
N ASP A 337 0.24 -19.33 -16.16
CA ASP A 337 1.09 -18.35 -15.46
C ASP A 337 0.27 -17.29 -14.71
N TYR A 338 -1.07 -17.28 -14.87
CA TYR A 338 -1.96 -16.36 -14.16
C TYR A 338 -1.87 -16.48 -12.63
N PRO A 339 -1.86 -17.68 -12.02
CA PRO A 339 -1.67 -17.81 -10.58
C PRO A 339 -0.35 -17.21 -10.08
N LYS A 340 0.70 -17.20 -10.92
CA LYS A 340 1.98 -16.57 -10.57
C LYS A 340 1.84 -15.05 -10.47
N LEU A 341 1.14 -14.42 -11.41
CA LEU A 341 0.88 -12.97 -11.34
C LEU A 341 0.13 -12.61 -10.05
N LEU A 342 -0.89 -13.40 -9.70
CA LEU A 342 -1.71 -13.17 -8.52
C LEU A 342 -0.93 -13.32 -7.21
N GLU A 343 -0.08 -14.34 -7.09
CA GLU A 343 0.69 -14.56 -5.86
C GLU A 343 1.63 -13.38 -5.56
N TYR A 344 2.31 -12.86 -6.58
CA TYR A 344 3.18 -11.69 -6.43
C TYR A 344 2.41 -10.37 -6.28
N LEU A 345 1.15 -10.29 -6.73
CA LEU A 345 0.30 -9.10 -6.54
C LEU A 345 -0.12 -8.89 -5.09
N LYS A 346 -0.08 -9.93 -4.25
CA LYS A 346 -0.26 -9.76 -2.80
C LYS A 346 0.78 -8.79 -2.24
N ASP A 347 2.02 -8.87 -2.72
CA ASP A 347 3.14 -8.05 -2.24
C ASP A 347 3.43 -6.82 -3.12
N SER A 348 2.77 -6.65 -4.26
CA SER A 348 3.10 -5.59 -5.22
C SER A 348 1.89 -4.88 -5.81
N ASP A 349 2.11 -3.70 -6.38
CA ASP A 349 1.06 -2.90 -7.01
C ASP A 349 0.86 -3.30 -8.48
N MET A 350 1.95 -3.73 -9.13
CA MET A 350 1.96 -4.26 -10.48
C MET A 350 2.92 -5.46 -10.55
N VAL A 351 2.49 -6.51 -11.24
CA VAL A 351 3.33 -7.66 -11.60
C VAL A 351 3.38 -7.78 -13.10
N ILE A 352 4.57 -7.78 -13.69
CA ILE A 352 4.76 -7.92 -15.13
C ILE A 352 5.60 -9.16 -15.43
N GLY A 353 5.24 -9.89 -16.47
CA GLY A 353 6.04 -11.02 -16.89
C GLY A 353 7.37 -10.60 -17.53
N THR A 354 8.39 -11.44 -17.46
CA THR A 354 9.61 -11.34 -18.28
C THR A 354 9.74 -12.53 -19.21
N ARG A 355 10.09 -12.25 -20.48
CA ARG A 355 10.35 -13.28 -21.50
C ARG A 355 11.84 -13.48 -21.75
N THR A 356 12.69 -13.09 -20.80
CA THR A 356 14.15 -13.28 -20.90
C THR A 356 14.60 -14.66 -20.41
N THR A 357 13.78 -15.36 -19.63
CA THR A 357 14.05 -16.71 -19.13
C THR A 357 13.94 -17.75 -20.24
N ARG A 358 15.08 -18.14 -20.84
CA ARG A 358 15.16 -19.06 -21.99
C ARG A 358 14.39 -20.37 -21.80
N GLN A 359 14.41 -20.93 -20.60
CA GLN A 359 13.78 -22.19 -20.23
C GLN A 359 12.25 -22.15 -20.34
N MET A 360 11.66 -20.94 -20.35
CA MET A 360 10.22 -20.73 -20.43
C MET A 360 9.75 -20.28 -21.82
N ILE A 361 10.66 -20.25 -22.80
CA ILE A 361 10.36 -19.86 -24.17
C ILE A 361 10.25 -21.12 -25.05
N GLU A 362 9.10 -21.29 -25.69
CA GLU A 362 8.85 -22.36 -26.64
C GLU A 362 9.86 -22.32 -27.80
N GLN A 363 10.32 -23.50 -28.22
CA GLN A 363 11.20 -23.64 -29.37
C GLN A 363 10.48 -23.16 -30.65
N GLY A 364 11.15 -22.31 -31.44
CA GLY A 364 10.55 -21.76 -32.66
C GLY A 364 9.55 -20.63 -32.45
N SER A 365 9.47 -20.06 -31.24
CA SER A 365 8.77 -18.78 -31.03
C SER A 365 9.43 -17.64 -31.82
N ASN A 366 8.67 -16.56 -32.05
CA ASN A 366 9.15 -15.37 -32.77
C ASN A 366 10.00 -14.42 -31.89
N LEU A 367 10.31 -14.79 -30.64
CA LEU A 367 11.14 -13.99 -29.74
C LEU A 367 12.62 -14.28 -29.97
N LEU A 368 13.15 -13.69 -31.04
CA LEU A 368 14.54 -13.86 -31.44
C LEU A 368 15.52 -13.40 -30.34
N PRO A 369 16.72 -14.00 -30.23
CA PRO A 369 17.71 -13.65 -29.21
C PRO A 369 18.02 -12.15 -29.14
N GLY A 370 18.16 -11.47 -30.28
CA GLY A 370 18.43 -10.02 -30.33
C GLY A 370 17.30 -9.17 -29.73
N VAL A 371 16.04 -9.56 -29.91
CA VAL A 371 14.90 -8.85 -29.30
C VAL A 371 14.95 -8.96 -27.77
N ARG A 372 15.35 -10.12 -27.24
CA ARG A 372 15.51 -10.29 -25.78
C ARG A 372 16.62 -9.41 -25.23
N VAL A 373 17.76 -9.31 -25.93
CA VAL A 373 18.86 -8.44 -25.54
C VAL A 373 18.40 -6.98 -25.51
N VAL A 374 17.63 -6.54 -26.52
CA VAL A 374 17.06 -5.18 -26.53
C VAL A 374 16.12 -4.95 -25.34
N ASN A 375 15.22 -5.88 -25.04
CA ASN A 375 14.32 -5.78 -23.88
C ASN A 375 15.10 -5.73 -22.55
N LEU A 376 16.17 -6.52 -22.43
CA LEU A 376 17.07 -6.51 -21.27
C LEU A 376 17.72 -5.14 -21.11
N ILE A 377 18.27 -4.56 -22.18
CA ILE A 377 18.88 -3.23 -22.16
C ILE A 377 17.84 -2.18 -21.75
N LEU A 378 16.64 -2.21 -22.33
CA LEU A 378 15.58 -1.27 -21.95
C LEU A 378 15.20 -1.41 -20.47
N GLY A 379 15.05 -2.63 -19.95
CA GLY A 379 14.81 -2.87 -18.52
C GLY A 379 15.90 -2.25 -17.65
N LYS A 380 17.18 -2.48 -18.00
CA LYS A 380 18.32 -1.90 -17.27
C LYS A 380 18.43 -0.38 -17.38
N LEU A 381 18.02 0.21 -18.50
CA LEU A 381 17.97 1.67 -18.61
C LEU A 381 16.93 2.27 -17.67
N ILE A 382 15.75 1.65 -17.51
CA ILE A 382 14.78 2.05 -16.49
C ILE A 382 15.41 1.92 -15.10
N GLU A 383 16.14 0.85 -14.81
CA GLU A 383 16.85 0.72 -13.52
C GLU A 383 17.83 1.85 -13.26
N VAL A 384 18.62 2.24 -14.26
CA VAL A 384 19.60 3.32 -14.12
C VAL A 384 18.91 4.66 -13.88
N PHE A 385 17.85 4.98 -14.63
CA PHE A 385 17.15 6.27 -14.46
C PHE A 385 16.41 6.38 -13.12
N TRP A 386 15.93 5.27 -12.56
CA TRP A 386 15.22 5.23 -11.28
C TRP A 386 15.97 4.44 -10.20
N TRP A 387 17.30 4.51 -10.21
CA TRP A 387 18.17 3.72 -9.33
C TRP A 387 17.81 3.84 -7.84
N GLY A 388 17.47 5.04 -7.36
CA GLY A 388 17.09 5.29 -5.96
C GLY A 388 15.73 4.70 -5.54
N MET A 389 14.97 4.14 -6.48
CA MET A 389 13.71 3.42 -6.24
C MET A 389 13.89 1.91 -6.41
N GLU A 390 15.12 1.48 -6.70
CA GLU A 390 15.58 0.09 -6.78
C GLU A 390 14.72 -0.87 -7.64
N PRO A 391 14.22 -0.48 -8.82
CA PRO A 391 13.54 -1.44 -9.69
C PRO A 391 14.50 -2.54 -10.16
N ARG A 392 13.93 -3.71 -10.48
CA ARG A 392 14.65 -4.88 -11.00
C ARG A 392 13.94 -5.39 -12.24
N PHE A 393 14.35 -4.87 -13.39
CA PHE A 393 13.76 -5.11 -14.69
C PHE A 393 14.72 -5.75 -15.69
N THR A 394 14.15 -6.62 -16.50
CA THR A 394 14.80 -7.43 -17.52
C THR A 394 13.97 -7.50 -18.81
N ASP A 395 12.68 -7.10 -18.80
CA ASP A 395 11.85 -7.05 -20.00
C ASP A 395 10.86 -5.88 -19.96
N ALA A 396 11.17 -4.81 -20.70
CA ALA A 396 10.35 -3.60 -20.71
C ALA A 396 9.10 -3.66 -21.64
N MET A 397 8.87 -4.77 -22.35
CA MET A 397 7.85 -4.83 -23.42
C MET A 397 6.95 -6.06 -23.32
N CYS A 398 6.90 -6.69 -22.15
CA CYS A 398 6.06 -7.84 -21.93
C CYS A 398 4.59 -7.42 -21.77
N SER A 399 3.72 -8.01 -22.58
CA SER A 399 2.30 -7.70 -22.63
C SER A 399 1.45 -8.76 -21.91
N TYR A 400 2.03 -9.35 -20.85
CA TYR A 400 1.31 -10.17 -19.89
C TYR A 400 1.67 -9.70 -18.48
N PHE A 401 0.74 -8.96 -17.88
CA PHE A 401 0.94 -8.32 -16.58
C PHE A 401 -0.40 -8.16 -15.87
N ALA A 402 -0.34 -7.92 -14.56
CA ALA A 402 -1.49 -7.63 -13.74
C ALA A 402 -1.20 -6.39 -12.86
N ILE A 403 -2.23 -5.59 -12.61
CA ILE A 403 -2.14 -4.36 -11.82
C ILE A 403 -3.41 -4.18 -11.00
N TRP A 404 -3.27 -3.71 -9.76
CA TRP A 404 -4.42 -3.29 -8.96
C TRP A 404 -5.06 -2.05 -9.59
N LYS A 405 -6.38 -2.05 -9.75
CA LYS A 405 -7.12 -0.94 -10.36
C LYS A 405 -6.91 0.36 -9.58
N ASP A 406 -6.92 0.30 -8.25
CA ASP A 406 -6.62 1.44 -7.37
C ASP A 406 -5.20 1.97 -7.58
N SER A 407 -4.21 1.10 -7.77
CA SER A 407 -2.84 1.51 -8.06
C SER A 407 -2.74 2.13 -9.46
N TYR A 408 -3.44 1.58 -10.45
CA TYR A 408 -3.52 2.17 -11.79
C TYR A 408 -4.12 3.58 -11.77
N SER A 409 -5.22 3.80 -11.05
CA SER A 409 -5.88 5.11 -10.96
C SER A 409 -4.99 6.21 -10.39
N LYS A 410 -3.98 5.85 -9.58
CA LYS A 410 -2.99 6.80 -9.04
C LYS A 410 -1.99 7.30 -10.08
N ILE A 411 -1.70 6.49 -11.11
CA ILE A 411 -0.72 6.83 -12.17
C ILE A 411 -1.36 7.20 -13.49
N GLU A 412 -2.63 6.84 -13.70
CA GLU A 412 -3.34 7.06 -14.94
C GLU A 412 -3.28 8.51 -15.48
N PRO A 413 -3.41 9.57 -14.64
CA PRO A 413 -3.32 10.95 -15.10
C PRO A 413 -1.98 11.30 -15.76
N ASP A 414 -0.91 10.60 -15.38
CA ASP A 414 0.45 10.84 -15.87
C ASP A 414 0.78 9.99 -17.11
N LEU A 415 -0.07 9.03 -17.50
CA LEU A 415 0.14 8.19 -18.68
C LEU A 415 -0.22 8.95 -19.97
N GLU A 416 0.68 8.96 -20.94
CA GLU A 416 0.51 9.68 -22.21
C GLU A 416 0.43 8.73 -23.43
N MET A 417 1.00 7.53 -23.34
CA MET A 417 1.19 6.66 -24.50
C MET A 417 -0.10 5.93 -24.90
N ASN A 418 -0.39 5.92 -26.20
CA ASN A 418 -1.57 5.29 -26.78
C ASN A 418 -1.27 3.99 -27.54
N ASP A 419 0.00 3.59 -27.59
CA ASP A 419 0.49 2.38 -28.26
C ASP A 419 1.25 1.46 -27.29
N ARG A 420 2.07 0.53 -27.80
CA ARG A 420 2.83 -0.44 -26.98
C ARG A 420 3.78 0.20 -25.96
N ARG A 421 4.19 1.45 -26.15
CA ARG A 421 5.04 2.19 -25.20
C ARG A 421 4.36 2.47 -23.86
N ILE A 422 3.05 2.24 -23.77
CA ILE A 422 2.33 2.25 -22.50
C ILE A 422 2.90 1.25 -21.49
N ILE A 423 3.48 0.13 -21.94
CA ILE A 423 4.04 -0.90 -21.04
C ILE A 423 5.23 -0.34 -20.25
N PRO A 424 6.31 0.14 -20.90
CA PRO A 424 7.40 0.74 -20.16
C PRO A 424 6.95 2.01 -19.43
N GLU A 425 5.97 2.77 -19.94
CA GLU A 425 5.40 3.92 -19.23
C GLU A 425 4.74 3.52 -17.91
N LEU A 426 3.92 2.48 -17.89
CA LEU A 426 3.31 1.92 -16.69
C LEU A 426 4.37 1.48 -15.67
N MET A 427 5.43 0.82 -16.13
CA MET A 427 6.55 0.43 -15.27
C MET A 427 7.23 1.66 -14.65
N MET A 428 7.50 2.69 -15.45
CA MET A 428 8.13 3.93 -14.99
C MET A 428 7.24 4.68 -14.01
N GLU A 429 5.95 4.89 -14.32
CA GLU A 429 5.05 5.64 -13.43
C GLU A 429 4.75 4.87 -12.14
N THR A 430 4.63 3.54 -12.20
CA THR A 430 4.48 2.73 -10.98
C THR A 430 5.68 2.95 -10.04
N VAL A 431 6.90 2.88 -10.59
CA VAL A 431 8.12 3.09 -9.81
C VAL A 431 8.21 4.54 -9.33
N ARG A 432 7.93 5.54 -10.19
CA ARG A 432 7.92 6.99 -9.85
C ARG A 432 6.93 7.34 -8.74
N SER A 433 5.81 6.63 -8.66
CA SER A 433 4.85 6.80 -7.56
C SER A 433 5.23 6.02 -6.30
N TYR A 434 6.45 5.45 -6.22
CA TYR A 434 6.94 4.62 -5.13
C TYR A 434 6.01 3.41 -4.84
N MET A 435 5.36 2.91 -5.89
CA MET A 435 4.63 1.66 -5.88
C MET A 435 5.55 0.52 -6.32
N ARG A 436 5.24 -0.69 -5.88
CA ARG A 436 6.06 -1.86 -6.21
C ARG A 436 5.66 -2.45 -7.55
N CYS A 437 6.62 -2.53 -8.47
CA CYS A 437 6.49 -3.26 -9.73
C CYS A 437 7.47 -4.43 -9.72
N ILE A 438 6.97 -5.67 -9.78
CA ILE A 438 7.79 -6.89 -9.75
C ILE A 438 7.73 -7.60 -11.11
N GLU A 439 8.90 -7.99 -11.60
CA GLU A 439 9.01 -8.88 -12.76
C GLU A 439 9.01 -10.35 -12.35
N ILE A 440 8.25 -11.19 -13.07
CA ILE A 440 8.25 -12.65 -12.87
C ILE A 440 8.49 -13.41 -14.18
N PRO A 441 9.20 -14.55 -14.18
CA PRO A 441 9.32 -15.39 -15.36
C PRO A 441 7.96 -15.92 -15.83
N ILE A 442 7.64 -15.69 -17.10
CA ILE A 442 6.41 -16.19 -17.73
C ILE A 442 6.72 -16.99 -18.99
N SER A 443 5.79 -17.86 -19.37
CA SER A 443 5.98 -18.74 -20.51
C SER A 443 5.58 -18.04 -21.79
N TYR A 444 6.44 -18.13 -22.79
CA TYR A 444 6.24 -17.51 -24.08
C TYR A 444 6.11 -18.58 -25.17
N TYR A 445 4.94 -18.62 -25.80
CA TYR A 445 4.59 -19.56 -26.85
C TYR A 445 4.70 -18.90 -28.23
N ARG A 446 4.81 -19.71 -29.27
CA ARG A 446 4.77 -19.23 -30.65
C ARG A 446 3.38 -18.65 -30.94
N PRO A 447 3.28 -17.36 -31.29
CA PRO A 447 1.99 -16.76 -31.60
C PRO A 447 1.43 -17.32 -32.90
N ILE A 448 0.10 -17.32 -33.00
CA ILE A 448 -0.63 -17.76 -34.19
C ILE A 448 -0.43 -16.76 -35.34
N GLU A 449 -0.28 -15.48 -35.01
CA GLU A 449 -0.01 -14.41 -35.97
C GLU A 449 1.27 -13.66 -35.62
N SER A 450 2.18 -13.53 -36.58
CA SER A 450 3.43 -12.78 -36.41
C SER A 450 3.33 -11.40 -37.04
N VAL A 451 3.29 -10.36 -36.21
CA VAL A 451 3.40 -8.97 -36.69
C VAL A 451 4.88 -8.59 -36.77
N PRO A 452 5.39 -8.08 -37.92
CA PRO A 452 6.74 -7.55 -38.03
C PRO A 452 6.96 -6.41 -37.03
N LYS A 453 8.06 -6.45 -36.27
CA LYS A 453 8.42 -5.39 -35.32
C LYS A 453 9.62 -4.61 -35.83
N ASN A 454 9.53 -3.27 -35.85
CA ASN A 454 10.66 -2.41 -36.12
C ASN A 454 11.38 -2.06 -34.81
N THR A 455 12.23 -2.99 -34.37
CA THR A 455 12.89 -2.97 -33.06
C THR A 455 13.72 -1.71 -32.81
N THR A 456 14.40 -1.16 -33.84
CA THR A 456 15.31 -0.02 -33.68
C THR A 456 14.57 1.30 -33.45
N ARG A 457 13.50 1.55 -34.20
CA ARG A 457 12.68 2.77 -34.03
C ARG A 457 11.94 2.74 -32.69
N GLU A 458 11.42 1.57 -32.31
CA GLU A 458 10.79 1.37 -30.99
C GLU A 458 11.78 1.65 -29.86
N PHE A 459 12.99 1.09 -29.91
CA PHE A 459 14.03 1.33 -28.90
C PHE A 459 14.30 2.83 -28.66
N LEU A 460 14.62 3.58 -29.73
CA LEU A 460 14.91 5.01 -29.62
C LEU A 460 13.72 5.80 -29.07
N SER A 461 12.49 5.41 -29.45
CA SER A 461 11.28 6.08 -28.97
C SER A 461 11.03 5.85 -27.47
N ILE A 462 11.32 4.65 -26.96
CA ILE A 462 11.18 4.33 -25.54
C ILE A 462 12.27 5.06 -24.75
N VAL A 463 13.51 5.10 -25.23
CA VAL A 463 14.58 5.87 -24.57
C VAL A 463 14.20 7.36 -24.47
N ARG A 464 13.65 7.96 -25.53
CA ARG A 464 13.14 9.34 -25.48
C ARG A 464 12.04 9.52 -24.43
N LEU A 465 11.12 8.56 -24.32
CA LEU A 465 10.10 8.57 -23.28
C LEU A 465 10.72 8.51 -21.88
N MET A 466 11.71 7.65 -21.65
CA MET A 466 12.42 7.56 -20.37
C MET A 466 13.06 8.90 -19.99
N LEU A 467 13.77 9.54 -20.93
CA LEU A 467 14.39 10.85 -20.72
C LEU A 467 13.34 11.92 -20.40
N LYS A 468 12.22 11.92 -21.14
CA LYS A 468 11.09 12.83 -20.89
C LYS A 468 10.55 12.62 -19.47
N LYS A 469 10.23 11.38 -19.09
CA LYS A 469 9.70 11.06 -17.76
C LYS A 469 10.71 11.33 -16.65
N LYS A 470 12.01 11.21 -16.89
CA LYS A 470 13.04 11.48 -15.88
C LYS A 470 13.19 12.98 -15.57
N TRP A 471 13.17 13.83 -16.59
CA TRP A 471 13.52 15.26 -16.44
C TRP A 471 12.35 16.23 -16.57
N PHE A 472 11.25 15.82 -17.20
CA PHE A 472 10.09 16.66 -17.48
C PHE A 472 8.76 16.03 -17.03
N GLY A 473 8.81 14.85 -16.40
CA GLY A 473 7.64 14.26 -15.76
C GLY A 473 7.32 15.04 -14.49
N ASN A 474 6.09 15.54 -14.39
CA ASN A 474 5.55 16.16 -13.18
C ASN A 474 5.69 15.24 -11.95
#